data_AF-A0A562PQC1-F1
#
_entry.id   AF-A0A562PQC1-F1
#
_cell.length_a   1.000
_cell.length_b   1.000
_cell.length_c   1.000
_cell.angle_alpha   90.00
_cell.angle_beta   90.00
_cell.angle_gamma   90.00
#
_symmetry.space_group_name_H-M   'P 1'
#
loop_
_entity.id
_entity.type
_entity.pdbx_description
1 polymer ?
#
loop_
_entity_poly.entity_id
_entity_poly.type
_entity_poly.pdbx_seq_one_letter_code
_entity_poly.pdbx_strand_id
1 'polypeptide(L)'
;MLKTTLCAVGLCIAAGAASALETRWTFRYTGFENAETGQFVADWNYRGTFVGEDIDANGVLQQSELMSFSVDEFPDLMDPRACNPNRFCTLTGFSYDLHRGQLSFRANIVYEDEISYSSYTMVAGDRVSFGGYSPWGSTSVTWLWTDQTRFEISPPPVPEPAAAWLLGADLVAVGIAARRRS
;
A
#
# COMPACT_ATOMS: atom_id res chain seq x y z
N MET A 1 -55.00 -9.19 40.37
CA MET A 1 -53.80 -9.04 41.22
C MET A 1 -52.58 -9.13 40.32
N LEU A 2 -51.77 -8.08 40.35
CA LEU A 2 -50.49 -7.90 39.67
C LEU A 2 -49.46 -8.98 40.09
N LYS A 3 -48.64 -9.47 39.15
CA LYS A 3 -47.22 -9.87 39.34
C LYS A 3 -46.65 -10.37 38.00
N THR A 4 -46.09 -9.50 37.16
CA THR A 4 -44.67 -9.09 37.12
C THR A 4 -43.70 -10.26 36.96
N THR A 5 -43.18 -10.47 35.75
CA THR A 5 -41.83 -11.02 35.54
C THR A 5 -41.18 -10.28 34.37
N LEU A 6 -40.11 -9.56 34.71
CA LEU A 6 -39.35 -8.65 33.86
C LEU A 6 -38.56 -9.38 32.77
N CYS A 7 -38.46 -8.67 31.65
CA CYS A 7 -37.48 -8.85 30.60
C CYS A 7 -36.03 -8.76 31.12
N ALA A 8 -35.15 -9.65 30.68
CA ALA A 8 -33.71 -9.42 30.64
C ALA A 8 -33.07 -10.37 29.62
N VAL A 9 -32.99 -9.96 28.35
CA VAL A 9 -32.04 -10.54 27.39
C VAL A 9 -30.97 -9.47 27.20
N GLY A 10 -29.85 -9.65 27.91
CA GLY A 10 -28.66 -8.83 27.75
C GLY A 10 -28.03 -9.09 26.39
N LEU A 11 -28.14 -8.13 25.49
CA LEU A 11 -27.40 -8.13 24.24
C LEU A 11 -26.00 -7.57 24.55
N CYS A 12 -25.05 -8.46 24.82
CA CYS A 12 -23.64 -8.10 24.85
C CYS A 12 -23.21 -7.72 23.42
N ILE A 13 -23.27 -6.44 23.09
CA ILE A 13 -22.57 -5.90 21.94
C ILE A 13 -21.09 -5.96 22.31
N ALA A 14 -20.42 -7.05 21.91
CA ALA A 14 -18.97 -7.08 21.86
C ALA A 14 -18.56 -6.11 20.74
N ALA A 15 -18.44 -4.83 21.10
CA ALA A 15 -17.68 -3.89 20.30
C ALA A 15 -16.24 -4.43 20.35
N GLY A 16 -15.86 -5.18 19.31
CA GLY A 16 -14.47 -5.52 19.08
C GLY A 16 -13.74 -4.19 18.98
N ALA A 17 -13.01 -3.82 20.03
CA ALA A 17 -11.97 -2.83 19.92
C ALA A 17 -10.99 -3.41 18.90
N ALA A 18 -11.14 -3.03 17.64
CA ALA A 18 -10.07 -3.13 16.68
C ALA A 18 -8.97 -2.23 17.24
N SER A 19 -8.06 -2.85 18.00
CA SER A 19 -6.74 -2.27 18.20
C SER A 19 -6.28 -1.89 16.80
N ALA A 20 -6.10 -0.59 16.55
CA ALA A 20 -5.49 -0.07 15.34
C ALA A 20 -4.06 -0.60 15.30
N LEU A 21 -3.92 -1.85 14.86
CA LEU A 21 -2.66 -2.47 14.59
C LEU A 21 -2.17 -1.76 13.33
N GLU A 22 -1.03 -1.08 13.44
CA GLU A 22 -0.35 -0.46 12.31
C GLU A 22 -0.41 -1.43 11.12
N THR A 23 -1.10 -1.04 10.07
CA THR A 23 -1.32 -1.96 8.96
C THR A 23 -0.09 -1.92 8.07
N ARG A 24 0.43 -3.11 7.76
CA ARG A 24 1.58 -3.29 6.87
C ARG A 24 1.08 -3.80 5.54
N TRP A 25 1.41 -3.08 4.47
CA TRP A 25 1.19 -3.52 3.10
C TRP A 25 2.51 -3.91 2.45
N THR A 26 2.50 -5.04 1.76
CA THR A 26 3.59 -5.49 0.88
C THR A 26 3.09 -5.48 -0.54
N PHE A 27 3.83 -4.85 -1.45
CA PHE A 27 3.46 -4.76 -2.85
C PHE A 27 4.54 -5.34 -3.77
N ARG A 28 4.12 -5.75 -4.96
CA ARG A 28 4.99 -6.24 -6.02
C ARG A 28 4.46 -5.78 -7.37
N TYR A 29 5.36 -5.27 -8.21
CA TYR A 29 5.16 -5.10 -9.64
C TYR A 29 5.99 -6.13 -10.39
N THR A 30 5.41 -6.79 -11.41
CA THR A 30 6.08 -7.82 -12.20
C THR A 30 5.81 -7.59 -13.69
N GLY A 31 6.85 -7.71 -14.51
CA GLY A 31 6.81 -7.50 -15.95
C GLY A 31 7.07 -6.05 -16.33
N PHE A 32 8.17 -5.79 -17.04
CA PHE A 32 8.56 -4.44 -17.47
C PHE A 32 9.16 -4.44 -18.86
N GLU A 33 9.04 -3.33 -19.57
CA GLU A 33 9.76 -3.13 -20.83
C GLU A 33 11.10 -2.43 -20.57
N ASN A 34 12.18 -2.96 -21.13
CA ASN A 34 13.46 -2.26 -21.14
C ASN A 34 13.42 -1.14 -22.18
N ALA A 35 13.58 0.11 -21.76
CA ALA A 35 13.46 1.29 -22.63
C ALA A 35 14.54 1.33 -23.71
N GLU A 36 15.72 0.75 -23.45
CA GLU A 36 16.85 0.77 -24.38
C GLU A 36 16.72 -0.27 -25.49
N THR A 37 16.07 -1.40 -25.23
CA THR A 37 15.89 -2.49 -26.20
C THR A 37 14.46 -2.64 -26.73
N GLY A 38 13.47 -2.04 -26.06
CA GLY A 38 12.05 -2.24 -26.32
C GLY A 38 11.55 -3.66 -25.97
N GLN A 39 12.35 -4.43 -25.24
CA GLN A 39 11.99 -5.82 -24.89
C GLN A 39 11.22 -5.88 -23.58
N PHE A 40 10.04 -6.50 -23.62
CA PHE A 40 9.30 -6.86 -22.41
C PHE A 40 9.92 -8.09 -21.71
N VAL A 41 10.19 -7.95 -20.42
CA VAL A 41 10.76 -8.99 -19.55
C VAL A 41 9.76 -9.33 -18.47
N ALA A 42 9.02 -10.43 -18.66
CA ALA A 42 7.89 -10.81 -17.81
C ALA A 42 8.28 -11.10 -16.35
N ASP A 43 9.48 -11.61 -16.09
CA ASP A 43 9.92 -12.01 -14.75
C ASP A 43 10.63 -10.89 -13.97
N TRP A 44 10.90 -9.75 -14.62
CA TRP A 44 11.50 -8.60 -13.95
C TRP A 44 10.50 -8.03 -12.94
N ASN A 45 10.94 -7.76 -11.71
CA ASN A 45 10.03 -7.33 -10.66
C ASN A 45 10.68 -6.36 -9.69
N TYR A 46 9.82 -5.51 -9.12
CA TYR A 46 10.14 -4.57 -8.06
C TYR A 46 9.16 -4.76 -6.93
N ARG A 47 9.64 -4.67 -5.69
CA ARG A 47 8.82 -4.96 -4.51
C ARG A 47 9.02 -3.91 -3.45
N GLY A 48 8.06 -3.76 -2.56
CA GLY A 48 8.20 -2.84 -1.44
C GLY A 48 7.24 -3.13 -0.33
N THR A 49 7.35 -2.33 0.72
CA THR A 49 6.51 -2.42 1.90
C THR A 49 6.26 -1.01 2.42
N PHE A 50 5.06 -0.77 2.92
CA PHE A 50 4.75 0.44 3.65
C PHE A 50 3.90 0.14 4.86
N VAL A 51 4.03 0.98 5.88
CA VAL A 51 3.26 0.90 7.12
C VAL A 51 2.66 2.27 7.34
N GLY A 52 1.37 2.32 7.63
CA GLY A 52 0.63 3.56 7.79
C GLY A 52 -0.72 3.36 8.47
N GLU A 53 -1.37 4.47 8.78
CA GLU A 53 -2.71 4.53 9.37
C GLU A 53 -3.49 5.68 8.74
N ASP A 54 -4.73 5.44 8.33
CA ASP A 54 -5.63 6.46 7.78
C ASP A 54 -6.23 7.25 8.95
N ILE A 55 -5.51 8.30 9.36
CA ILE A 55 -5.77 9.06 10.59
C ILE A 55 -7.01 9.94 10.41
N ASP A 56 -7.24 10.43 9.20
CA ASP A 56 -8.39 11.27 8.88
C ASP A 56 -9.62 10.48 8.38
N ALA A 57 -9.48 9.15 8.21
CA ALA A 57 -10.51 8.20 7.81
C ALA A 57 -11.15 8.52 6.45
N ASN A 58 -10.35 9.02 5.50
CA ASN A 58 -10.82 9.39 4.16
C ASN A 58 -10.72 8.23 3.13
N GLY A 59 -10.16 7.08 3.52
CA GLY A 59 -9.97 5.92 2.66
C GLY A 59 -8.73 5.97 1.76
N VAL A 60 -7.86 6.96 1.93
CA VAL A 60 -6.66 7.22 1.14
C VAL A 60 -5.49 7.55 2.05
N LEU A 61 -4.54 6.63 2.16
CA LEU A 61 -3.29 6.91 2.86
C LEU A 61 -2.45 7.91 2.08
N GLN A 62 -2.05 8.99 2.75
CA GLN A 62 -1.13 9.99 2.24
C GLN A 62 0.27 9.81 2.81
N GLN A 63 1.27 10.49 2.23
CA GLN A 63 2.64 10.40 2.72
C GLN A 63 2.80 10.75 4.21
N SER A 64 2.03 11.73 4.71
CA SER A 64 2.06 12.14 6.13
C SER A 64 1.49 11.11 7.10
N GLU A 65 0.78 10.11 6.58
CA GLU A 65 0.13 9.02 7.33
C GLU A 65 0.97 7.74 7.33
N LEU A 66 2.11 7.78 6.67
CA LEU A 66 3.06 6.69 6.69
C LEU A 66 4.00 6.78 7.90
N MET A 67 4.31 5.61 8.43
CA MET A 67 5.34 5.40 9.46
C MET A 67 6.64 4.88 8.84
N SER A 68 6.55 4.09 7.77
CA SER A 68 7.72 3.64 7.01
C SER A 68 7.35 3.30 5.58
N PHE A 69 8.32 3.43 4.68
CA PHE A 69 8.18 3.03 3.28
C PHE A 69 9.52 2.49 2.76
N SER A 70 9.54 1.29 2.20
CA SER A 70 10.73 0.69 1.60
C SER A 70 10.43 0.17 0.20
N VAL A 71 11.44 0.21 -0.66
CA VAL A 71 11.38 -0.35 -2.01
C VAL A 71 12.68 -1.06 -2.34
N ASP A 72 12.58 -2.26 -2.89
CA ASP A 72 13.66 -3.20 -3.16
C ASP A 72 14.63 -3.36 -1.99
N GLU A 73 15.93 -3.09 -2.19
CA GLU A 73 16.96 -3.13 -1.15
C GLU A 73 17.05 -1.85 -0.31
N PHE A 74 16.27 -0.81 -0.61
CA PHE A 74 16.36 0.48 0.06
C PHE A 74 15.44 0.52 1.29
N PRO A 75 16.00 0.43 2.51
CA PRO A 75 15.20 0.48 3.72
C PRO A 75 14.73 1.90 3.97
N ASP A 76 13.49 2.00 4.43
CA ASP A 76 12.88 3.18 5.02
C ASP A 76 13.27 4.54 4.40
N LEU A 77 12.68 4.85 3.24
CA LEU A 77 12.83 6.10 2.50
C LEU A 77 12.19 7.31 3.20
N MET A 78 11.61 7.12 4.39
CA MET A 78 11.07 8.20 5.22
C MET A 78 12.07 8.71 6.25
N ASP A 79 13.07 7.90 6.64
CA ASP A 79 14.16 8.33 7.53
C ASP A 79 15.44 8.57 6.71
N PRO A 80 15.90 9.83 6.61
CA PRO A 80 17.17 10.15 5.94
C PRO A 80 18.38 9.39 6.51
N ARG A 81 18.32 8.92 7.77
CA ARG A 81 19.39 8.16 8.42
C ARG A 81 19.35 6.67 8.12
N ALA A 82 18.22 6.14 7.67
CA ALA A 82 18.09 4.73 7.30
C ALA A 82 18.88 4.43 6.02
N CYS A 83 19.11 5.44 5.19
CA CYS A 83 20.04 5.35 4.09
C CYS A 83 21.48 5.57 4.53
N ASN A 84 22.36 4.74 3.98
CA ASN A 84 23.82 4.78 4.21
C ASN A 84 24.35 6.23 4.15
N PRO A 85 25.35 6.63 4.96
CA PRO A 85 25.83 8.02 5.03
C PRO A 85 26.19 8.67 3.68
N ASN A 86 26.53 7.90 2.66
CA ASN A 86 26.84 8.41 1.31
C ASN A 86 25.63 8.34 0.35
N ARG A 87 24.42 8.11 0.87
CA ARG A 87 23.19 7.98 0.10
C ARG A 87 22.13 8.97 0.59
N PHE A 88 21.52 9.66 -0.36
CA PHE A 88 20.33 10.47 -0.15
C PHE A 88 19.11 9.69 -0.62
N CYS A 89 18.19 9.43 0.30
CA CYS A 89 16.95 8.72 0.01
C CYS A 89 15.77 9.62 0.29
N THR A 90 14.79 9.63 -0.61
CA THR A 90 13.62 10.48 -0.44
C THR A 90 12.40 9.86 -1.08
N LEU A 91 11.35 9.72 -0.28
CA LEU A 91 9.98 9.60 -0.76
C LEU A 91 9.41 11.01 -0.99
N THR A 92 9.08 11.35 -2.23
CA THR A 92 8.63 12.71 -2.61
C THR A 92 7.14 12.81 -2.92
N GLY A 93 6.47 11.66 -2.99
CA GLY A 93 5.03 11.58 -3.13
C GLY A 93 4.59 10.16 -2.80
N PHE A 94 3.46 10.05 -2.13
CA PHE A 94 2.81 8.79 -1.83
C PHE A 94 1.30 8.98 -1.69
N SER A 95 0.55 8.06 -2.28
CA SER A 95 -0.87 7.89 -2.02
C SER A 95 -1.26 6.41 -2.22
N TYR A 96 -2.12 5.89 -1.34
CA TYR A 96 -2.72 4.57 -1.51
C TYR A 96 -4.22 4.61 -1.21
N ASP A 97 -5.04 4.39 -2.23
CA ASP A 97 -6.50 4.24 -2.09
C ASP A 97 -6.83 2.86 -1.49
N LEU A 98 -7.32 2.85 -0.25
CA LEU A 98 -7.62 1.64 0.52
C LEU A 98 -8.77 0.82 -0.08
N HIS A 99 -9.66 1.44 -0.87
CA HIS A 99 -10.82 0.80 -1.46
C HIS A 99 -10.52 0.23 -2.84
N ARG A 100 -9.77 0.97 -3.65
CA ARG A 100 -9.44 0.60 -5.03
C ARG A 100 -8.11 -0.13 -5.16
N GLY A 101 -7.26 -0.07 -4.13
CA GLY A 101 -5.91 -0.62 -4.18
C GLY A 101 -4.97 0.13 -5.12
N GLN A 102 -5.23 1.41 -5.38
CA GLN A 102 -4.40 2.21 -6.28
C GLN A 102 -3.22 2.80 -5.52
N LEU A 103 -2.03 2.25 -5.76
CA LEU A 103 -0.78 2.73 -5.18
C LEU A 103 -0.08 3.69 -6.15
N SER A 104 0.26 4.87 -5.67
CA SER A 104 1.10 5.85 -6.37
C SER A 104 2.20 6.34 -5.46
N PHE A 105 3.44 6.36 -5.95
CA PHE A 105 4.56 6.92 -5.21
C PHE A 105 5.70 7.37 -6.13
N ARG A 106 6.59 8.20 -5.57
CA ARG A 106 7.88 8.56 -6.18
C ARG A 106 9.00 8.45 -5.16
N ALA A 107 9.87 7.47 -5.39
CA ALA A 107 11.08 7.23 -4.63
C ALA A 107 12.32 7.66 -5.43
N ASN A 108 13.24 8.38 -4.78
CA ASN A 108 14.53 8.74 -5.34
C ASN A 108 15.63 8.33 -4.35
N ILE A 109 16.65 7.65 -4.86
CA ILE A 109 17.86 7.31 -4.12
C ILE A 109 19.05 7.79 -4.95
N VAL A 110 19.93 8.55 -4.33
CA VAL A 110 21.16 9.06 -4.95
C VAL A 110 22.34 8.66 -4.08
N TYR A 111 23.40 8.19 -4.69
CA TYR A 111 24.71 8.02 -4.09
C TYR A 111 25.67 8.96 -4.81
N GLU A 112 26.53 9.64 -4.05
CA GLU A 112 27.56 10.50 -4.60
C GLU A 112 28.80 10.47 -3.69
N ASP A 113 29.97 10.32 -4.32
CA ASP A 113 31.28 10.51 -3.71
C ASP A 113 32.19 11.32 -4.65
N GLU A 114 33.47 11.48 -4.32
CA GLU A 114 34.40 12.32 -5.10
C GLU A 114 34.60 11.88 -6.55
N ILE A 115 34.34 10.60 -6.87
CA ILE A 115 34.65 10.02 -8.19
C ILE A 115 33.51 9.18 -8.80
N SER A 116 32.42 8.97 -8.06
CA SER A 116 31.32 8.11 -8.45
C SER A 116 29.97 8.74 -8.11
N TYR A 117 28.99 8.45 -8.96
CA TYR A 117 27.60 8.85 -8.77
C TYR A 117 26.70 7.69 -9.17
N SER A 118 25.62 7.46 -8.43
CA SER A 118 24.52 6.64 -8.92
C SER A 118 23.18 7.18 -8.46
N SER A 119 22.16 6.94 -9.27
CA SER A 119 20.79 7.27 -8.97
C SER A 119 19.89 6.09 -9.27
N TYR A 120 18.92 5.87 -8.39
CA TYR A 120 17.78 5.01 -8.59
C TYR A 120 16.53 5.87 -8.41
N THR A 121 15.60 5.80 -9.34
CA THR A 121 14.32 6.51 -9.29
C THR A 121 13.22 5.56 -9.67
N MET A 122 12.19 5.46 -8.84
CA MET A 122 11.00 4.68 -9.11
C MET A 122 9.76 5.56 -9.00
N VAL A 123 9.01 5.65 -10.10
CA VAL A 123 7.73 6.32 -10.18
C VAL A 123 6.68 5.26 -10.52
N ALA A 124 5.83 4.94 -9.54
CA ALA A 124 4.82 3.89 -9.72
C ALA A 124 3.91 4.20 -10.91
N GLY A 125 3.76 3.23 -11.82
CA GLY A 125 2.94 3.36 -13.02
C GLY A 125 3.60 4.10 -14.20
N ASP A 126 4.88 4.50 -14.07
CA ASP A 126 5.62 5.21 -15.13
C ASP A 126 6.93 4.48 -15.44
N ARG A 127 7.95 4.63 -14.58
CA ARG A 127 9.29 4.09 -14.84
C ARG A 127 10.14 3.83 -13.61
N VAL A 128 11.07 2.88 -13.74
CA VAL A 128 12.20 2.67 -12.84
C VAL A 128 13.47 2.95 -13.62
N SER A 129 14.20 3.98 -13.24
CA SER A 129 15.47 4.32 -13.86
C SER A 129 16.58 4.11 -12.85
N PHE A 130 17.64 3.41 -13.24
CA PHE A 130 18.87 3.41 -12.49
C PHE A 130 20.06 3.65 -13.41
N GLY A 131 21.04 4.37 -12.90
CA GLY A 131 22.21 4.73 -13.67
C GLY A 131 23.24 5.44 -12.82
N GLY A 132 24.39 5.70 -13.41
CA GLY A 132 25.50 6.30 -12.70
C GLY A 132 26.80 6.22 -13.47
N TYR A 133 27.84 6.76 -12.86
CA TYR A 133 29.21 6.64 -13.34
C TYR A 133 30.16 6.33 -12.18
N SER A 134 31.30 5.77 -12.54
CA SER A 134 32.43 5.47 -11.68
C SER A 134 33.71 5.55 -12.53
N PRO A 135 34.91 5.47 -11.92
CA PRO A 135 36.16 5.37 -12.68
C PRO A 135 36.23 4.18 -13.66
N TRP A 136 35.37 3.17 -13.47
CA TRP A 136 35.34 1.97 -14.30
C TRP A 136 34.30 2.03 -15.43
N GLY A 137 33.52 3.11 -15.51
CA GLY A 137 32.54 3.32 -16.57
C GLY A 137 31.22 3.89 -16.07
N SER A 138 30.29 4.07 -17.01
CA SER A 138 28.94 4.55 -16.77
C SER A 138 27.90 3.52 -17.20
N THR A 139 26.75 3.52 -16.54
CA THR A 139 25.61 2.70 -16.91
C THR A 139 24.32 3.51 -16.74
N SER A 140 23.31 3.17 -17.52
CA SER A 140 21.97 3.70 -17.39
C SER A 140 21.02 2.67 -17.98
N VAL A 141 19.93 2.40 -17.28
CA VAL A 141 18.84 1.57 -17.77
C VAL A 141 17.53 2.09 -17.20
N THR A 142 16.50 2.03 -18.03
CA THR A 142 15.15 2.40 -17.66
C THR A 142 14.20 1.25 -17.96
N TRP A 143 13.37 0.93 -16.97
CA TRP A 143 12.29 -0.03 -17.05
C TRP A 143 10.96 0.71 -17.04
N LEU A 144 10.13 0.45 -18.04
CA LEU A 144 8.85 1.10 -18.22
C LEU A 144 7.71 0.18 -17.76
N TRP A 145 6.73 0.77 -17.07
CA TRP A 145 5.44 0.13 -16.90
C TRP A 145 4.78 -0.02 -18.27
N THR A 146 4.04 -1.10 -18.45
CA THR A 146 3.21 -1.35 -19.63
C THR A 146 1.86 -1.87 -19.19
N ASP A 147 0.92 -2.02 -20.13
CA ASP A 147 -0.37 -2.69 -19.87
C ASP A 147 -0.20 -4.16 -19.45
N GLN A 148 0.98 -4.75 -19.65
CA GLN A 148 1.30 -6.12 -19.23
C GLN A 148 1.91 -6.18 -17.82
N THR A 149 2.30 -5.03 -17.24
CA THR A 149 2.85 -4.97 -15.89
C THR A 149 1.76 -5.32 -14.87
N ARG A 150 2.03 -6.33 -14.04
CA ARG A 150 1.09 -6.80 -13.03
C ARG A 150 1.40 -6.15 -11.70
N PHE A 151 0.36 -5.76 -10.98
CA PHE A 151 0.45 -5.24 -9.62
C PHE A 151 -0.23 -6.18 -8.64
N GLU A 152 0.43 -6.44 -7.52
CA GLU A 152 -0.07 -7.25 -6.42
C GLU A 152 0.21 -6.52 -5.10
N ILE A 153 -0.75 -6.58 -4.18
CA ILE A 153 -0.61 -6.00 -2.84
C ILE A 153 -1.30 -6.88 -1.79
N SER A 154 -0.69 -6.97 -0.62
CA SER A 154 -1.21 -7.69 0.54
C SER A 154 -1.04 -6.84 1.80
N PRO A 155 -2.08 -6.65 2.63
CA PRO A 155 -3.44 -7.19 2.46
C PRO A 155 -4.17 -6.59 1.25
N PRO A 156 -5.21 -7.28 0.72
CA PRO A 156 -6.00 -6.75 -0.38
C PRO A 156 -6.78 -5.49 0.05
N PRO A 157 -7.23 -4.66 -0.92
CA PRO A 157 -8.05 -3.48 -0.64
C PRO A 157 -9.31 -3.83 0.15
N VAL A 158 -9.72 -2.93 1.05
CA VAL A 158 -10.88 -3.12 1.93
C VAL A 158 -12.14 -2.63 1.21
N PRO A 159 -13.13 -3.50 0.95
CA PRO A 159 -14.39 -3.08 0.33
C PRO A 159 -15.11 -2.04 1.20
N GLU A 160 -15.74 -1.05 0.56
CA GLU A 160 -16.53 -0.05 1.28
C GLU A 160 -17.61 -0.71 2.17
N PRO A 161 -17.79 -0.24 3.41
CA PRO A 161 -18.68 -0.88 4.39
C PRO A 161 -20.15 -0.91 4.00
N ALA A 162 -20.60 -0.17 2.97
CA ALA A 162 -21.98 -0.21 2.48
C ALA A 162 -22.43 -1.63 2.10
N ALA A 163 -21.53 -2.49 1.61
CA ALA A 163 -21.82 -3.89 1.32
C ALA A 163 -22.10 -4.72 2.59
N ALA A 164 -21.42 -4.41 3.70
CA ALA A 164 -21.60 -5.11 4.97
C ALA A 164 -22.91 -4.70 5.67
N TRP A 165 -23.30 -3.43 5.57
CA TRP A 165 -24.58 -2.95 6.12
C TRP A 165 -25.79 -3.55 5.41
N LEU A 166 -25.73 -3.75 4.09
CA LEU A 166 -26.81 -4.38 3.32
C LEU A 166 -27.01 -5.85 3.70
N LEU A 167 -25.92 -6.61 3.91
CA LEU A 167 -26.00 -7.99 4.41
C LEU A 167 -26.60 -8.08 5.81
N GLY A 168 -26.32 -7.11 6.68
CA GLY A 168 -26.91 -7.03 8.02
C GLY A 168 -28.40 -6.68 8.01
N ALA A 169 -28.82 -5.77 7.14
CA ALA A 169 -30.22 -5.34 7.03
C ALA A 169 -31.15 -6.46 6.53
N ASP A 170 -30.70 -7.26 5.56
CA ASP A 170 -31.49 -8.37 5.00
C ASP A 170 -31.75 -9.48 6.02
N LEU A 171 -30.77 -9.78 6.88
CA LEU A 171 -30.93 -10.78 7.95
C LEU A 171 -31.93 -10.33 9.04
N VAL A 172 -31.95 -9.03 9.35
CA VAL A 172 -32.94 -8.46 10.29
C VAL A 172 -34.35 -8.51 9.68
N ALA A 173 -34.50 -8.21 8.39
CA ALA A 173 -35.79 -8.28 7.70
C ALA A 173 -36.37 -9.71 7.66
N VAL A 174 -35.53 -10.72 7.38
CA VAL A 174 -35.92 -12.14 7.41
C VAL A 174 -36.31 -12.59 8.82
N GLY A 175 -35.56 -12.17 9.85
CA GLY A 175 -35.87 -12.46 11.24
C GLY A 175 -37.22 -11.88 11.70
N ILE A 176 -37.55 -10.65 11.29
CA ILE A 176 -38.84 -10.00 11.60
C ILE A 176 -40.00 -10.66 10.84
N ALA A 177 -39.79 -11.06 9.59
CA ALA A 177 -40.82 -11.73 8.78
C ALA A 177 -41.15 -13.14 9.28
N ALA A 178 -40.15 -13.92 9.71
CA ALA A 178 -40.35 -15.26 10.27
C ALA A 178 -41.14 -15.21 11.59
N ARG A 179 -40.88 -14.20 12.43
CA ARG A 179 -41.55 -13.99 13.72
C ARG A 179 -42.99 -13.49 13.61
N ARG A 180 -43.42 -13.02 12.43
CA ARG A 180 -44.80 -12.61 12.13
C ARG A 180 -45.65 -13.73 11.51
N ARG A 181 -45.04 -14.87 11.17
CA ARG A 181 -45.71 -16.04 10.56
C ARG A 181 -45.81 -17.26 11.48
N SER A 182 -45.30 -17.15 12.71
CA SER A 182 -45.48 -18.13 13.80
C SER A 182 -46.40 -17.55 14.86
#